data_AF-A0A5A9YS63-F1
#
_entry.id   AF-A0A5A9YS63-F1
#
_cell.length_a   1.000
_cell.length_b   1.000
_cell.length_c   1.000
_cell.angle_alpha   90.00
_cell.angle_beta   90.00
_cell.angle_gamma   90.00
#
_symmetry.space_group_name_H-M   'P 1'
#
loop_
_entity.id
_entity.type
_entity.pdbx_description
1 polymer ?
#
loop_
_entity_poly.entity_id
_entity_poly.type
_entity_poly.pdbx_seq_one_letter_code
_entity_poly.pdbx_strand_id
1 'polypeptide(L)'
;VEMILGDTRRTPDQGPTIASASIQVSAVPLRQAAAEARRFLLRQAGSHFPVHPDSLRSENGQVFAAANPQRRIGYGELLRGQRFNLNIDGKAPLKPRSEYRLVGKPVRRGDIPAKLTGQLTYV
;
A
#
# COMPACT_ATOMS: atom_id res chain seq x y z
N VAL A 1 9.40 -1.69 -3.20
CA VAL A 1 8.83 -0.32 -3.21
C VAL A 1 9.98 0.62 -2.93
N GLU A 2 10.17 1.64 -3.77
CA GLU A 2 11.10 2.73 -3.51
C GLU A 2 10.32 3.86 -2.83
N MET A 3 10.87 4.40 -1.74
CA MET A 3 10.26 5.51 -1.00
C MET A 3 11.15 6.74 -1.15
N ILE A 4 10.57 7.84 -1.64
CA ILE A 4 11.23 9.15 -1.75
C ILE A 4 10.58 10.05 -0.71
N LEU A 5 11.38 10.64 0.17
CA LEU A 5 10.93 11.49 1.28
C LEU A 5 11.77 12.77 1.31
N GLY A 6 11.18 13.89 1.74
CA GLY A 6 11.91 15.14 2.00
C GLY A 6 12.37 15.92 0.76
N ASP A 7 11.92 15.56 -0.44
CA ASP A 7 12.23 16.29 -1.67
C ASP A 7 11.03 17.16 -2.08
N THR A 8 11.12 18.47 -1.83
CA THR A 8 10.05 19.43 -2.11
C THR A 8 9.66 19.54 -3.58
N ARG A 9 10.47 19.01 -4.52
CA ARG A 9 10.14 18.95 -5.95
C ARG A 9 9.45 17.65 -6.35
N ARG A 10 9.54 16.59 -5.54
CA ARG A 10 9.11 15.23 -5.90
C ARG A 10 8.08 14.62 -4.95
N THR A 11 7.90 15.20 -3.77
CA THR A 11 6.96 14.72 -2.76
C THR A 11 5.92 15.78 -2.42
N PRO A 12 4.66 15.39 -2.17
CA PRO A 12 3.68 16.33 -1.64
C PRO A 12 4.14 16.85 -0.27
N ASP A 13 3.70 18.06 0.08
CA ASP A 13 3.88 18.56 1.45
C ASP A 13 3.12 17.64 2.42
N GLN A 14 3.82 17.12 3.42
CA GLN A 14 3.28 16.26 4.48
C GLN A 14 3.39 16.90 5.85
N GLY A 15 3.83 18.16 5.91
CA GLY A 15 4.22 18.83 7.13
C GLY A 15 5.48 18.23 7.78
N PRO A 16 5.85 18.74 8.95
CA PRO A 16 7.03 18.27 9.67
C PRO A 16 6.81 16.90 10.33
N THR A 17 7.88 16.11 10.47
CA THR A 17 7.88 14.94 11.36
C THR A 17 8.22 15.40 12.78
N ILE A 18 7.17 15.68 13.55
CA ILE A 18 7.26 16.11 14.95
C ILE A 18 6.15 15.47 15.79
N ALA A 19 6.28 15.55 17.12
CA ALA A 19 5.24 15.16 18.07
C ALA A 19 4.71 13.73 17.91
N SER A 20 5.53 12.81 17.37
CA SER A 20 5.12 11.42 17.07
C SER A 20 3.87 11.33 16.16
N ALA A 21 3.61 12.35 15.36
CA ALA A 21 2.36 12.49 14.60
C ALA A 21 2.40 11.83 13.22
N SER A 22 3.57 11.40 12.71
CA SER A 22 3.73 10.97 11.31
C SER A 22 2.76 9.85 10.89
N ILE A 23 2.52 8.86 11.76
CA ILE A 23 1.54 7.80 11.47
C ILE A 23 0.12 8.33 11.43
N GLN A 24 -0.25 9.28 12.29
CA GLN A 24 -1.59 9.85 12.32
C GLN A 24 -1.84 10.74 11.11
N VAL A 25 -0.84 11.52 10.71
CA VAL A 25 -0.94 12.51 9.63
C VAL A 25 -0.70 11.86 8.26
N SER A 26 0.48 11.29 8.02
CA SER A 26 0.90 10.84 6.69
C SER A 26 0.27 9.51 6.27
N ALA A 27 -0.24 8.69 7.20
CA ALA A 27 -0.87 7.42 6.81
C ALA A 27 -2.21 7.62 6.08
N VAL A 28 -2.92 8.72 6.31
CA VAL A 28 -4.21 8.99 5.65
C VAL A 28 -4.05 9.12 4.13
N PRO A 29 -3.23 10.05 3.59
CA PRO A 29 -3.05 10.18 2.15
C PRO A 29 -2.39 8.93 1.55
N LEU A 30 -1.47 8.27 2.25
CA LEU A 30 -0.87 7.02 1.77
C LEU A 30 -1.89 5.88 1.64
N ARG A 31 -2.86 5.78 2.56
CA ARG A 31 -3.94 4.77 2.46
C ARG A 31 -4.88 5.07 1.29
N GLN A 32 -5.17 6.34 1.03
CA GLN A 32 -5.96 6.76 -0.14
C GLN A 32 -5.22 6.43 -1.45
N ALA A 33 -3.93 6.76 -1.53
CA ALA A 33 -3.08 6.43 -2.68
C ALA A 33 -3.05 4.92 -2.95
N ALA A 34 -2.86 4.11 -1.91
CA ALA A 34 -2.86 2.66 -2.02
C ALA A 34 -4.23 2.08 -2.42
N ALA A 35 -5.32 2.67 -1.93
CA ALA A 35 -6.68 2.26 -2.32
C ALA A 35 -6.96 2.58 -3.80
N GLU A 36 -6.53 3.75 -4.28
CA GLU A 36 -6.65 4.11 -5.70
C GLU A 36 -5.84 3.16 -6.59
N ALA A 37 -4.59 2.89 -6.21
CA ALA A 37 -3.74 1.93 -6.93
C ALA A 37 -4.39 0.53 -6.98
N ARG A 38 -4.95 0.05 -5.87
CA ARG A 38 -5.69 -1.23 -5.85
C ARG A 38 -6.90 -1.19 -6.76
N ARG A 39 -7.73 -0.13 -6.68
CA ARG A 39 -8.93 0.05 -7.54
C ARG A 39 -8.55 0.01 -9.02
N PHE A 40 -7.46 0.69 -9.39
CA PHE A 40 -6.92 0.67 -10.74
C PHE A 40 -6.48 -0.74 -11.18
N LEU A 41 -5.71 -1.45 -10.35
CA LEU A 41 -5.25 -2.81 -10.65
C LEU A 41 -6.42 -3.79 -10.87
N LEU A 42 -7.47 -3.70 -10.04
CA LEU A 42 -8.67 -4.54 -10.20
C LEU A 42 -9.39 -4.26 -11.51
N ARG A 43 -9.47 -2.99 -11.94
CA ARG A 43 -10.05 -2.64 -13.25
C ARG A 43 -9.25 -3.22 -14.42
N GLN A 44 -7.91 -3.05 -14.40
CA GLN A 44 -7.04 -3.61 -15.44
C GLN A 44 -7.15 -5.13 -15.53
N ALA A 45 -7.16 -5.81 -14.38
CA ALA A 45 -7.36 -7.25 -14.34
C ALA A 45 -8.77 -7.67 -14.78
N GLY A 46 -9.80 -6.86 -14.55
CA GLY A 46 -11.16 -7.10 -15.04
C GLY A 46 -11.23 -7.16 -16.56
N SER A 47 -10.49 -6.28 -17.24
CA SER A 47 -10.32 -6.31 -18.69
C SER A 47 -9.51 -7.52 -19.17
N HIS A 48 -8.49 -7.94 -18.42
CA HIS A 48 -7.69 -9.11 -18.75
C HIS A 48 -8.44 -10.44 -18.56
N PHE A 49 -9.33 -10.52 -17.55
CA PHE A 49 -10.10 -11.71 -17.21
C PHE A 49 -11.56 -11.72 -17.69
N PRO A 50 -11.95 -10.85 -18.62
CA PRO A 50 -13.34 -10.40 -18.82
C PRO A 50 -14.31 -10.68 -17.65
N VAL A 51 -14.03 -10.17 -16.45
CA VAL A 51 -14.94 -10.28 -15.28
C VAL A 51 -15.13 -8.93 -14.60
N HIS A 52 -16.22 -8.78 -13.83
CA HIS A 52 -16.47 -7.56 -13.06
C HIS A 52 -15.37 -7.33 -12.00
N PRO A 53 -14.82 -6.12 -11.84
CA PRO A 53 -13.74 -5.83 -10.87
C PRO A 53 -14.06 -6.25 -9.42
N ASP A 54 -15.32 -6.21 -9.01
CA ASP A 54 -15.74 -6.61 -7.65
C ASP A 54 -15.65 -8.12 -7.39
N SER A 55 -15.58 -8.92 -8.46
CA SER A 55 -15.31 -10.36 -8.37
C SER A 55 -13.83 -10.69 -8.20
N LEU A 56 -12.95 -9.69 -8.29
CA LEU A 56 -11.51 -9.85 -8.19
C LEU A 56 -11.00 -9.53 -6.77
N ARG A 57 -9.87 -10.13 -6.41
CA ARG A 57 -9.14 -9.88 -5.17
C ARG A 57 -7.69 -9.57 -5.50
N SER A 58 -7.06 -8.78 -4.64
CA SER A 58 -5.68 -8.31 -4.80
C SER A 58 -4.91 -8.64 -3.52
N GLU A 59 -3.86 -9.44 -3.66
CA GLU A 59 -3.10 -9.99 -2.56
C GLU A 59 -1.69 -10.40 -3.00
N ASN A 60 -0.69 -10.22 -2.14
CA ASN A 60 0.68 -10.75 -2.34
C ASN A 60 1.28 -10.47 -3.74
N GLY A 61 1.05 -9.26 -4.28
CA GLY A 61 1.59 -8.87 -5.59
C GLY A 61 0.77 -9.35 -6.80
N GLN A 62 -0.41 -9.93 -6.58
CA GLN A 62 -1.23 -10.55 -7.62
C GLN A 62 -2.69 -10.13 -7.54
N VAL A 63 -3.39 -10.15 -8.69
CA VAL A 63 -4.84 -10.05 -8.79
C VAL A 63 -5.39 -11.39 -9.26
N PHE A 64 -6.51 -11.85 -8.68
CA PHE A 64 -7.14 -13.12 -9.04
C PHE A 64 -8.66 -13.07 -8.91
N ALA A 65 -9.36 -13.95 -9.62
CA ALA A 65 -10.81 -14.10 -9.50
C ALA A 65 -11.17 -14.86 -8.22
N ALA A 66 -12.08 -14.31 -7.40
CA ALA A 66 -12.46 -14.93 -6.14
C ALA A 66 -13.06 -16.34 -6.32
N ALA A 67 -13.85 -16.53 -7.39
CA ALA A 67 -14.46 -17.81 -7.72
C ALA A 67 -13.45 -18.84 -8.29
N ASN A 68 -12.32 -18.39 -8.83
CA ASN A 68 -11.26 -19.26 -9.33
C ASN A 68 -9.88 -18.67 -9.04
N PRO A 69 -9.31 -18.95 -7.84
CA PRO A 69 -8.02 -18.41 -7.44
C PRO A 69 -6.83 -18.88 -8.30
N GLN A 70 -6.98 -19.92 -9.13
CA GLN A 70 -5.92 -20.32 -10.06
C GLN A 70 -5.77 -19.30 -11.19
N ARG A 71 -6.84 -18.59 -11.54
CA ARG A 71 -6.84 -17.51 -12.52
C ARG A 71 -6.30 -16.23 -11.88
N ARG A 72 -4.98 -16.07 -11.94
CA ARG A 72 -4.22 -14.99 -11.29
C ARG A 72 -3.21 -14.37 -12.23
N ILE A 73 -2.89 -13.10 -11.99
CA ILE A 73 -1.90 -12.33 -12.75
C ILE A 73 -1.13 -11.41 -11.80
N GLY A 74 0.17 -11.27 -12.02
CA GLY A 74 1.03 -10.39 -11.20
C GLY A 74 0.82 -8.92 -11.53
N TYR A 75 1.02 -8.02 -10.56
CA TYR A 75 0.94 -6.57 -10.79
C TYR A 75 1.93 -6.12 -11.89
N GLY A 76 3.16 -6.62 -11.87
CA GLY A 76 4.16 -6.28 -12.89
C GLY A 76 3.77 -6.72 -14.30
N GLU A 77 3.00 -7.80 -14.42
CA GLU A 77 2.48 -8.27 -15.70
C GLU A 77 1.31 -7.41 -16.18
N LEU A 78 0.38 -7.07 -15.28
CA LEU A 78 -0.72 -6.13 -15.57
C LEU A 78 -0.24 -4.76 -16.04
N LEU A 79 0.90 -4.30 -15.55
CA LEU A 79 1.43 -2.95 -15.82
C LEU A 79 2.57 -2.95 -16.86
N ARG A 80 2.86 -4.09 -17.48
CA ARG A 80 4.08 -4.27 -18.29
C ARG A 80 4.16 -3.23 -19.41
N GLY A 81 5.30 -2.54 -19.48
CA GLY A 81 5.60 -1.57 -20.54
C GLY A 81 4.82 -0.26 -20.46
N GLN A 82 4.09 -0.01 -19.37
CA GLN A 82 3.24 1.17 -19.23
C GLN A 82 3.55 1.93 -17.95
N ARG A 83 3.44 3.26 -18.02
CA ARG A 83 3.50 4.16 -16.87
C ARG A 83 2.12 4.79 -16.67
N PHE A 84 1.61 4.68 -15.45
CA PHE A 84 0.31 5.23 -15.09
C PHE A 84 0.47 6.35 -14.07
N ASN A 85 -0.16 7.49 -14.33
CA ASN A 85 -0.32 8.57 -13.37
C ASN A 85 -1.79 8.57 -12.94
N LEU A 86 -2.04 8.25 -11.67
CA LEU A 86 -3.40 8.14 -11.13
C LEU A 86 -3.71 9.37 -10.28
N ASN A 87 -4.89 9.94 -10.47
CA ASN A 87 -5.41 10.99 -9.60
C ASN A 87 -6.00 10.36 -8.33
N ILE A 88 -5.62 10.89 -7.17
CA ILE A 88 -6.14 10.45 -5.88
C ILE A 88 -7.28 11.40 -5.50
N ASP A 89 -8.51 10.97 -5.72
CA ASP A 89 -9.73 11.75 -5.46
C ASP A 89 -10.35 11.49 -4.08
N GLY A 90 -9.80 10.54 -3.33
CA GLY A 90 -10.30 10.12 -2.02
C GLY A 90 -11.57 9.26 -2.05
N LYS A 91 -12.07 8.88 -3.24
CA LYS A 91 -13.31 8.09 -3.41
C LYS A 91 -13.07 6.59 -3.48
N ALA A 92 -11.83 6.13 -3.72
CA ALA A 92 -11.53 4.71 -3.70
C ALA A 92 -11.81 4.11 -2.31
N PRO A 93 -12.56 2.99 -2.22
CA PRO A 93 -12.89 2.39 -0.94
C PRO A 93 -11.63 1.89 -0.25
N LEU A 94 -11.42 2.34 0.98
CA LEU A 94 -10.35 1.83 1.82
C LEU A 94 -10.67 0.38 2.24
N LYS A 95 -9.63 -0.40 2.47
CA LYS A 95 -9.77 -1.73 3.07
C LYS A 95 -10.44 -1.62 4.44
N PRO A 96 -11.49 -2.42 4.74
CA PRO A 96 -12.10 -2.42 6.07
C PRO A 96 -11.12 -2.97 7.11
N ARG A 97 -11.24 -2.53 8.35
CA ARG A 97 -10.33 -2.92 9.45
C ARG A 97 -10.29 -4.44 9.66
N SER A 98 -11.39 -5.14 9.41
CA SER A 98 -11.49 -6.61 9.49
C SER A 98 -10.56 -7.34 8.51
N GLU A 99 -10.17 -6.70 7.41
CA GLU A 99 -9.25 -7.27 6.42
C GLU A 99 -7.78 -6.92 6.69
N TYR A 100 -7.49 -6.21 7.78
CA TYR A 100 -6.12 -5.83 8.12
C TYR A 100 -5.31 -7.04 8.55
N ARG A 101 -4.12 -7.17 7.97
CA ARG A 101 -3.21 -8.28 8.26
C ARG A 101 -2.06 -7.91 9.19
N LEU A 102 -1.65 -6.65 9.19
CA LEU A 102 -0.47 -6.16 9.90
C LEU A 102 -0.85 -5.16 11.00
N VAL A 103 -1.72 -4.21 10.67
CA VAL A 103 -2.14 -3.16 11.62
C VAL A 103 -2.94 -3.78 12.78
N GLY A 104 -2.58 -3.41 14.00
CA GLY A 104 -3.21 -3.92 15.22
C GLY A 104 -2.66 -5.25 15.72
N LYS A 105 -1.66 -5.83 15.04
CA LYS A 105 -0.98 -7.04 15.51
C LYS A 105 0.32 -6.69 16.25
N PRO A 106 0.66 -7.41 17.32
CA PRO A 106 1.94 -7.22 17.99
C PRO A 106 3.09 -7.63 17.04
N VAL A 107 4.11 -6.77 16.96
CA VAL A 107 5.34 -7.03 16.20
C VAL A 107 6.53 -6.92 17.16
N ARG A 108 7.47 -7.87 17.08
CA ARG A 108 8.68 -7.83 17.91
C ARG A 108 9.52 -6.60 17.57
N ARG A 109 9.90 -5.84 18.59
CA ARG A 109 10.79 -4.68 18.46
C ARG A 109 12.24 -5.14 18.50
N GLY A 110 12.85 -5.27 17.32
CA GLY A 110 14.25 -5.69 17.19
C GLY A 110 15.26 -4.71 17.81
N ASP A 111 14.88 -3.45 17.97
CA ASP A 111 15.72 -2.40 18.55
C ASP A 111 15.70 -2.35 20.08
N ILE A 112 14.72 -2.98 20.75
CA ILE A 112 14.61 -2.95 22.21
C ILE A 112 15.78 -3.64 22.91
N PRO A 113 16.22 -4.86 22.53
CA PRO A 113 17.31 -5.54 23.23
C PRO A 113 18.60 -4.71 23.30
N ALA A 114 19.02 -4.11 22.17
CA ALA A 114 20.22 -3.28 22.11
C ALA A 114 20.10 -2.02 22.99
N LYS A 115 18.92 -1.41 23.05
CA LYS A 115 18.64 -0.24 23.92
C LYS A 115 18.70 -0.59 25.40
N LEU A 116 18.29 -1.81 25.79
CA LEU A 116 18.33 -2.25 27.18
C LEU A 116 19.72 -2.67 27.65
N THR A 117 20.55 -3.20 26.74
CA THR A 117 21.92 -3.64 27.07
C THR A 117 22.98 -2.55 26.93
N GLY A 118 22.59 -1.34 26.47
CA GLY A 118 23.51 -0.22 26.28
C GLY A 118 24.47 -0.40 25.10
N GLN A 119 24.12 -1.25 24.12
CA GLN A 119 24.91 -1.35 22.90
C GLN A 119 24.88 -0.04 22.11
N LEU A 120 25.99 0.29 21.45
CA LEU A 120 26.03 1.44 20.56
C LEU A 120 25.04 1.21 19.41
N THR A 121 23.97 1.99 19.42
CA THR A 121 23.00 2.07 18.32
C THR A 121 23.02 3.49 17.78
N TYR A 122 22.97 3.63 16.47
CA TYR A 122 22.61 4.91 15.85
C TYR A 122 21.08 5.04 15.91
N VAL A 123 20.58 6.24 16.21
CA VAL A 123 19.14 6.59 16.18
C VAL A 123 18.93 7.61 15.07
#